data_AF-A0A3M1TSX0-F1
#
_entry.id   AF-A0A3M1TSX0-F1
#
_cell.length_a   1.000
_cell.length_b   1.000
_cell.length_c   1.000
_cell.angle_alpha   90.00
_cell.angle_beta   90.00
_cell.angle_gamma   90.00
#
_symmetry.space_group_name_H-M   'P 1'
#
loop_
_entity.id
_entity.type
_entity.pdbx_description
1 polymer ?
#
loop_
_entity_poly.entity_id
_entity_poly.type
_entity_poly.pdbx_seq_one_letter_code
_entity_poly.pdbx_strand_id
1 'polypeptide(L)' 'MRSDQYKTAIEEVLMRIPQLEKALQGSNCPREKRFLNRSLKSQEKRFERMIPYQHRRALQALCDQVGVRGEFF' A
#
# COMPACT_ATOMS: atom_id res chain seq x y z
N MET A 1 -17.77 14.70 -6.25
CA MET A 1 -17.06 15.50 -5.22
C MET A 1 -16.35 14.67 -4.15
N ARG A 2 -16.98 13.80 -3.33
CA ARG A 2 -16.25 12.91 -2.40
C ARG A 2 -15.47 11.77 -3.09
N SER A 3 -16.00 11.26 -4.21
CA SER A 3 -15.36 10.21 -5.01
C SER A 3 -14.03 10.68 -5.64
N ASP A 4 -13.98 11.94 -6.06
CA ASP A 4 -12.81 12.53 -6.74
C ASP A 4 -11.65 12.75 -5.75
N GLN A 5 -11.95 13.27 -4.55
CA GLN A 5 -10.97 13.40 -3.47
C GLN A 5 -10.36 12.06 -3.06
N TYR A 6 -11.17 11.00 -3.07
CA TYR A 6 -10.74 9.66 -2.71
C TYR A 6 -9.83 9.04 -3.78
N LYS A 7 -10.15 9.23 -5.08
CA LYS A 7 -9.27 8.83 -6.19
C LYS A 7 -7.93 9.54 -6.16
N THR A 8 -7.93 10.87 -5.98
CA THR A 8 -6.69 11.67 -5.88
C THR A 8 -5.82 11.20 -4.72
N ALA A 9 -6.42 10.92 -3.56
CA ALA A 9 -5.67 10.42 -2.42
C ALA A 9 -5.04 9.03 -2.69
N ILE A 10 -5.70 8.16 -3.45
CA ILE A 10 -5.14 6.85 -3.85
C ILE A 10 -3.94 7.06 -4.79
N GLU A 11 -4.11 7.89 -5.81
CA GLU A 11 -3.07 8.20 -6.79
C GLU A 11 -1.83 8.78 -6.11
N GLU A 12 -2.00 9.68 -5.13
CA GLU A 12 -0.89 10.21 -4.35
C GLU A 12 -0.10 9.13 -3.59
N VAL A 13 -0.80 8.16 -2.99
CA VAL A 13 -0.14 7.06 -2.26
C VAL A 13 0.57 6.12 -3.23
N LEU A 14 -0.08 5.79 -4.36
CA LEU A 14 0.51 4.96 -5.42
C LEU A 14 1.73 5.61 -6.07
N MET A 15 1.80 6.93 -6.15
CA MET A 15 2.99 7.64 -6.65
C MET A 15 4.14 7.67 -5.64
N ARG A 16 3.84 7.72 -4.33
CA ARG A 16 4.85 7.82 -3.27
C ARG A 16 5.55 6.50 -2.95
N ILE A 17 4.86 5.36 -3.06
CA ILE A 17 5.43 4.04 -2.77
C ILE A 17 6.65 3.74 -3.65
N PRO A 18 6.57 3.83 -5.01
CA PRO A 18 7.71 3.57 -5.88
C PRO A 18 8.88 4.55 -5.69
N GLN A 19 8.58 5.80 -5.32
CA GLN A 19 9.62 6.79 -5.02
C GLN A 19 10.43 6.41 -3.78
N LEU A 20 9.75 5.91 -2.74
CA LEU A 20 10.38 5.44 -1.51
C LEU A 20 11.17 4.15 -1.74
N GLU A 21 10.66 3.21 -2.55
CA GLU A 21 11.36 1.99 -2.94
C GLU A 21 12.65 2.32 -3.71
N LYS A 22 12.56 3.23 -4.69
CA LYS A 22 13.73 3.67 -5.47
C LYS A 22 14.77 4.37 -4.58
N ALA A 23 14.33 5.24 -3.66
CA ALA A 23 15.21 5.88 -2.70
C ALA A 23 15.89 4.86 -1.76
N LEU A 24 15.16 3.81 -1.35
CA LEU A 24 15.69 2.75 -0.49
C LEU A 24 16.75 1.91 -1.20
N GLN A 25 16.54 1.61 -2.50
CA GLN A 25 17.52 0.92 -3.34
C GLN A 25 18.78 1.76 -3.58
N GLY A 26 18.64 3.08 -3.73
CA GLY A 26 19.76 4.00 -3.96
C GLY A 26 20.51 4.43 -2.70
N SER A 27 19.94 4.29 -1.50
CA SER A 27 20.61 4.69 -0.26
C SER A 27 21.63 3.64 0.18
N ASN A 28 22.79 4.09 0.66
CA ASN A 28 23.80 3.24 1.31
C ASN A 28 23.88 3.48 2.84
N CYS A 29 23.15 4.46 3.35
CA CYS A 29 23.18 4.82 4.77
C CYS A 29 22.17 3.98 5.58
N PRO A 30 22.59 3.20 6.58
CA PRO A 30 21.68 2.37 7.37
C PRO A 30 20.58 3.16 8.11
N ARG A 31 20.91 4.37 8.56
CA ARG A 31 19.95 5.26 9.24
C ARG A 31 18.87 5.75 8.30
N GLU A 32 19.25 6.11 7.08
CA GLU A 32 18.34 6.55 6.02
C GLU A 32 17.48 5.38 5.52
N LYS A 33 18.06 4.20 5.30
CA LYS A 33 17.28 2.98 4.99
C LYS A 33 16.22 2.68 6.04
N ARG A 34 16.54 2.81 7.33
CA ARG A 34 15.55 2.63 8.42
C ARG A 34 14.44 3.66 8.35
N PHE A 35 14.75 4.91 8.06
CA PHE A 35 13.76 5.97 7.90
C PHE A 35 12.85 5.71 6.69
N LEU A 36 13.45 5.43 5.53
CA LEU A 36 12.74 5.11 4.29
C LEU A 36 11.84 3.88 4.44
N ASN A 37 12.31 2.80 5.09
CA ASN A 37 11.49 1.63 5.41
C ASN A 37 10.29 1.95 6.30
N ARG A 38 10.46 2.80 7.32
CA ARG A 38 9.34 3.24 8.18
C ARG A 38 8.32 4.05 7.38
N SER A 39 8.79 4.92 6.51
CA SER A 39 7.95 5.73 5.63
C SER A 39 7.20 4.88 4.62
N LEU A 40 7.85 3.89 4.00
CA LEU A 40 7.24 2.94 3.07
C LEU A 40 6.12 2.16 3.75
N LYS A 41 6.41 1.54 4.90
CA LYS A 41 5.42 0.79 5.71
C LYS A 41 4.22 1.64 6.12
N SER A 42 4.43 2.93 6.37
CA SER A 42 3.34 3.87 6.67
C SER A 42 2.44 4.12 5.47
N GLN A 43 3.02 4.30 4.28
CA GLN A 43 2.25 4.47 3.04
C GLN A 43 1.51 3.20 2.63
N GLU A 44 2.13 2.02 2.76
CA GLU A 44 1.47 0.73 2.52
C GLU A 44 0.24 0.54 3.42
N LYS A 45 0.39 0.78 4.73
CA LYS A 45 -0.74 0.73 5.67
C LYS A 45 -1.82 1.75 5.34
N ARG A 46 -1.44 2.94 4.88
CA ARG A 46 -2.40 3.95 4.44
C ARG A 46 -3.15 3.47 3.21
N PHE A 47 -2.46 2.92 2.22
CA PHE A 47 -3.05 2.33 1.02
C PHE A 47 -4.03 1.21 1.38
N GLU A 48 -3.60 0.24 2.20
CA GLU A 48 -4.45 -0.85 2.70
C GLU A 48 -5.72 -0.31 3.34
N ARG A 49 -5.59 0.67 4.26
CA ARG A 49 -6.72 1.30 4.94
C ARG A 49 -7.66 2.03 4.00
N MET A 50 -7.12 2.59 2.92
CA MET A 50 -7.92 3.24 1.89
C MET A 50 -8.75 2.19 1.18
N ILE A 51 -8.19 1.04 0.76
CA ILE A 51 -8.97 -0.05 0.13
C ILE A 51 -10.24 -0.30 0.97
N PRO A 52 -11.43 0.01 0.42
CA PRO A 52 -12.66 -0.07 1.18
C PRO A 52 -12.82 -1.50 1.67
N TYR A 53 -13.28 -1.67 2.91
CA TYR A 53 -13.50 -2.99 3.52
C TYR A 53 -14.30 -3.94 2.60
N GLN A 54 -15.22 -3.39 1.80
CA GLN A 54 -15.98 -4.11 0.78
C GLN A 54 -15.12 -4.74 -0.32
N HIS A 55 -14.07 -4.06 -0.81
CA HIS A 55 -13.14 -4.61 -1.80
C HIS A 55 -12.19 -5.64 -1.19
N ARG A 56 -11.78 -5.46 0.07
CA ARG A 56 -11.00 -6.49 0.79
C ARG A 56 -11.81 -7.77 1.00
N ARG A 57 -13.08 -7.65 1.38
CA ARG A 57 -14.01 -8.78 1.49
C ARG A 57 -14.29 -9.43 0.13
N ALA A 58 -14.44 -8.65 -0.93
CA ALA A 58 -14.62 -9.17 -2.29
C ALA A 58 -13.37 -9.92 -2.79
N LEU A 59 -12.18 -9.37 -2.55
CA LEU A 59 -10.91 -10.03 -2.88
C LEU A 59 -10.73 -11.33 -2.09
N GLN A 60 -11.02 -11.30 -0.78
CA GLN A 60 -10.99 -12.49 0.07
C GLN A 60 -11.96 -13.58 -0.40
N ALA A 61 -13.21 -13.21 -0.72
CA ALA A 61 -14.19 -14.15 -1.27
C ALA A 61 -13.75 -14.75 -2.61
N LEU A 62 -13.12 -13.96 -3.47
CA LEU A 62 -12.54 -14.47 -4.72
C LEU A 62 -11.39 -15.45 -4.45
N CYS A 63 -10.45 -15.11 -3.55
CA CYS A 63 -9.35 -15.99 -3.16
C CYS A 63 -9.84 -17.32 -2.56
N ASP A 64 -10.88 -17.28 -1.71
CA ASP A 64 -11.50 -18.47 -1.11
C ASP A 64 -12.12 -19.38 -2.19
N GLN A 65 -12.75 -18.82 -3.23
CA GLN A 65 -13.33 -19.58 -4.33
C GLN A 65 -12.28 -20.32 -5.18
N VAL A 66 -11.09 -19.74 -5.36
CA VAL A 66 -10.00 -20.38 -6.12
C VAL A 66 -9.10 -21.26 -5.26
N GLY A 67 -9.40 -21.40 -3.96
CA GLY A 67 -8.63 -22.24 -3.02
C GLY A 67 -7.29 -21.64 -2.59
N VAL A 68 -7.07 -20.33 -2.84
CA VAL A 68 -5.83 -19.64 -2.48
C VAL A 68 -5.92 -19.16 -1.03
N ARG A 69 -5.32 -19.92 -0.11
CA ARG A 69 -5.11 -19.50 1.29
C ARG A 69 -3.84 -18.67 1.40
N GLY A 70 -3.93 -17.38 1.07
CA GLY A 70 -2.92 -16.39 1.48
C GLY A 70 -3.39 -15.69 2.75
N GLU A 71 -2.47 -15.37 3.66
CA GLU A 71 -2.73 -14.43 4.77
C GLU A 71 -2.92 -13.02 4.19
N PHE A 72 -4.09 -12.77 3.60
CA PHE A 72 -4.47 -11.43 3.17
C PHE A 72 -5.10 -10.68 4.35
N PHE A 73 -4.21 -10.12 5.17
CA PHE A 73 -4.40 -9.15 6.27
C PHE A 73 -5.12 -9.62 7.53
#